data_AF-A0A1C4ZAZ6-F1
#
_entry.id   AF-A0A1C4ZAZ6-F1
#
_cell.length_a   1.000
_cell.length_b   1.000
_cell.length_c   1.000
_cell.angle_alpha   90.00
_cell.angle_beta   90.00
_cell.angle_gamma   90.00
#
_symmetry.space_group_name_H-M   'P 1'
#
loop_
_entity.id
_entity.type
_entity.pdbx_description
1 polymer ?
#
loop_
_entity_poly.entity_id
_entity_poly.type
_entity_poly.pdbx_seq_one_letter_code
_entity_poly.pdbx_strand_id
1 'polypeptide(L)'
;MAVVVLPEVRQELRVSQSLLLEVRSGDGRLPAAMVAVRDVLLRLEAPGADGGAERVAFLPPPVPLPGRHLLAVDFGSLPDDQVLAVPDLLLAELRRAGVGDAEVGVAHPGDLDNRPGLTPAVRAYLRGPVAAPFGDVPAGPPVALLDLAAGWVARHSVGRLSLVVFGVETALPAETAPGVARSALATAGQTTTVSLVADGAPVAAATVGTAMRDAAPAAALTLAPATPESMRELRELLRAHADTVIWAGVAAEPDARRLLDHGWAARAEPGQAQPPDVAMLADLLVPEPMWYQVLSAGHLERLGGPPPGALPLPGGRVELTVGGPEQWLPGHPDATAVRRRARDLLAACLVDQGQAAGMMAARLRR
;
A
#
# COMPACT_ATOMS: atom_id res chain seq x y z
N MET A 1 18.86 31.91 6.86
CA MET A 1 19.56 30.86 6.10
C MET A 1 19.22 31.04 4.63
N ALA A 2 20.02 30.51 3.70
CA ALA A 2 19.75 30.56 2.27
C ALA A 2 19.19 29.22 1.79
N VAL A 3 18.44 29.23 0.68
CA VAL A 3 17.99 27.98 0.03
C VAL A 3 19.22 27.26 -0.55
N VAL A 4 19.38 25.98 -0.22
CA VAL A 4 20.50 25.13 -0.62
C VAL A 4 19.97 23.89 -1.33
N VAL A 5 20.56 23.57 -2.47
CA VAL A 5 20.37 22.27 -3.13
C VAL A 5 21.63 21.44 -2.91
N LEU A 6 21.47 20.27 -2.30
CA LEU A 6 22.58 19.41 -1.95
C LEU A 6 23.27 18.85 -3.21
N PRO A 7 24.61 18.68 -3.21
CA PRO A 7 25.35 18.22 -4.38
C PRO A 7 24.88 16.86 -4.93
N GLU A 8 24.41 15.98 -4.04
CA GLU A 8 23.84 14.66 -4.36
C GLU A 8 22.69 14.72 -5.36
N VAL A 9 21.85 15.76 -5.34
CA VAL A 9 20.74 15.90 -6.29
C VAL A 9 21.26 15.96 -7.72
N ARG A 10 22.30 16.77 -7.96
CA ARG A 10 22.94 16.88 -9.27
C ARG A 10 23.70 15.62 -9.66
N GLN A 11 24.21 14.86 -8.68
CA GLN A 11 24.88 13.60 -8.95
C GLN A 11 23.88 12.54 -9.39
N GLU A 12 22.75 12.42 -8.70
CA GLU A 12 21.72 11.43 -9.00
C GLU A 12 21.03 11.68 -10.34
N LEU A 13 20.75 12.94 -10.67
CA LEU A 13 20.17 13.33 -11.97
C LEU A 13 21.06 13.01 -13.18
N ARG A 14 22.35 12.69 -12.98
CA ARG A 14 23.23 12.23 -14.08
C ARG A 14 23.13 10.74 -14.35
N VAL A 15 22.60 9.98 -13.41
CA VAL A 15 22.58 8.51 -13.46
C VAL A 15 21.16 7.94 -13.46
N SER A 16 20.17 8.74 -13.05
CA SER A 16 18.77 8.35 -12.98
C SER A 16 17.86 9.41 -13.60
N GLN A 17 16.86 8.94 -14.35
CA GLN A 17 15.74 9.74 -14.87
C GLN A 17 14.57 9.83 -13.88
N SER A 18 14.70 9.20 -12.71
CA SER A 18 13.69 9.24 -11.65
C SER A 18 14.33 9.58 -10.31
N LEU A 19 13.70 10.49 -9.56
CA LEU A 19 14.21 10.96 -8.28
C LEU A 19 13.07 11.14 -7.28
N LEU A 20 13.33 10.81 -6.02
CA LEU A 20 12.51 11.27 -4.92
C LEU A 20 13.24 12.42 -4.23
N LEU A 21 12.72 13.63 -4.39
CA LEU A 21 13.25 14.83 -3.75
C LEU A 21 12.67 15.00 -2.35
N GLU A 22 13.51 15.43 -1.42
CA GLU A 22 13.09 15.91 -0.11
C GLU A 22 13.35 17.42 -0.02
N VAL A 23 12.33 18.20 0.34
CA VAL A 23 12.47 19.63 0.59
C VAL A 23 12.11 19.94 2.03
N ARG A 24 13.09 20.37 2.82
CA ARG A 24 12.95 20.70 4.25
C ARG A 24 12.95 22.21 4.45
N SER A 25 11.99 22.74 5.21
CA SER A 25 11.98 24.14 5.66
C SER A 25 10.97 24.29 6.81
N GLY A 26 11.26 25.20 7.74
CA GLY A 26 10.31 25.62 8.79
C GLY A 26 9.34 26.71 8.35
N ASP A 27 9.46 27.20 7.12
CA ASP A 27 8.65 28.28 6.58
C ASP A 27 7.23 27.79 6.24
N GLY A 28 6.21 28.45 6.81
CA GLY A 28 4.80 28.13 6.55
C GLY A 28 4.36 28.31 5.10
N ARG A 29 5.18 28.94 4.25
CA ARG A 29 4.94 29.10 2.80
C ARG A 29 5.39 27.89 1.97
N LEU A 30 6.13 26.94 2.55
CA LEU A 30 6.64 25.77 1.84
C LEU A 30 5.57 25.00 1.05
N PRO A 31 4.36 24.71 1.57
CA PRO A 31 3.35 23.98 0.80
C PRO A 31 2.96 24.67 -0.51
N ALA A 32 2.73 25.98 -0.48
CA ALA A 32 2.41 26.77 -1.67
C ALA A 32 3.59 26.82 -2.65
N ALA A 33 4.82 26.94 -2.12
CA ALA A 33 6.03 26.90 -2.92
C ALA A 33 6.19 25.56 -3.65
N MET A 34 5.88 24.44 -2.98
CA MET A 34 5.95 23.10 -3.58
C MET A 34 4.91 22.87 -4.67
N VAL A 35 3.72 23.47 -4.56
CA VAL A 35 2.73 23.50 -5.65
C VAL A 35 3.28 24.25 -6.86
N ALA A 36 3.87 25.44 -6.66
CA ALA A 36 4.48 26.23 -7.74
C ALA A 36 5.66 25.50 -8.41
N VAL A 37 6.52 24.88 -7.61
CA VAL A 37 7.60 23.99 -8.08
C VAL A 37 7.04 22.92 -9.01
N ARG A 38 6.01 22.19 -8.56
CA ARG A 38 5.39 21.14 -9.36
C ARG A 38 4.84 21.69 -10.68
N ASP A 39 4.14 22.82 -10.66
CA ASP A 39 3.56 23.43 -11.85
C ASP A 39 4.63 23.88 -12.86
N VAL A 40 5.82 24.27 -12.40
CA VAL A 40 6.94 24.58 -13.28
C VAL A 40 7.57 23.33 -13.87
N LEU A 41 7.75 22.27 -13.07
CA LEU A 41 8.27 21.00 -13.58
C LEU A 41 7.33 20.34 -14.60
N LEU A 42 6.00 20.41 -14.39
CA LEU A 42 5.01 19.92 -15.36
C LEU A 42 5.04 20.66 -16.71
N ARG A 43 5.66 21.84 -16.77
CA ARG A 43 5.82 22.63 -17.99
C ARG A 43 7.13 22.36 -18.73
N LEU A 44 8.00 21.49 -18.19
CA LEU A 44 9.17 21.02 -18.92
C LEU A 44 8.72 20.23 -20.14
N GLU A 45 9.18 20.67 -21.30
CA GLU A 45 8.85 20.09 -22.59
C GLU A 45 10.05 20.18 -23.53
N ALA A 46 10.29 19.12 -24.28
CA ALA A 46 11.33 19.04 -25.30
C ALA A 46 10.79 18.42 -26.59
N PRO A 47 11.36 18.75 -27.77
CA PRO A 47 11.08 18.01 -28.99
C PRO A 47 11.73 16.63 -28.93
N GLY A 48 10.93 15.58 -29.02
CA GLY A 48 11.38 14.19 -29.07
C GLY A 48 11.82 13.74 -30.47
N ALA A 49 12.44 12.57 -30.53
CA ALA A 49 13.03 12.02 -31.76
C ALA A 49 12.00 11.84 -32.91
N ASP A 50 10.74 11.56 -32.57
CA ASP A 50 9.64 11.37 -33.53
C ASP A 50 8.89 12.68 -33.86
N GLY A 51 9.40 13.84 -33.41
CA GLY A 51 8.76 15.14 -33.58
C GLY A 51 7.59 15.42 -32.62
N GLY A 52 7.30 14.49 -31.69
CA GLY A 52 6.38 14.69 -30.59
C GLY A 52 6.98 15.49 -29.43
N ALA A 53 6.15 15.95 -28.49
CA ALA A 53 6.60 16.61 -27.28
C ALA A 53 6.93 15.58 -26.18
N GLU A 54 8.19 15.55 -25.74
CA GLU A 54 8.62 14.83 -24.55
C GLU A 54 8.37 15.69 -23.31
N ARG A 55 7.85 15.07 -22.25
CA ARG A 55 7.45 15.73 -21.01
C ARG A 55 7.78 14.84 -19.82
N VAL A 56 7.72 15.41 -18.63
CA VAL A 56 7.80 14.66 -17.37
C VAL A 56 6.76 13.54 -17.38
N ALA A 57 7.22 12.29 -17.26
CA ALA A 57 6.39 11.10 -17.37
C ALA A 57 5.50 10.92 -16.14
N PHE A 58 6.01 11.26 -14.95
CA PHE A 58 5.27 11.14 -13.70
C PHE A 58 5.68 12.22 -12.69
N LEU A 59 4.68 12.93 -12.16
CA LEU A 59 4.86 13.99 -11.17
C LEU A 59 3.62 14.16 -10.29
N PRO A 60 3.44 13.30 -9.26
CA PRO A 60 2.33 13.40 -8.34
C PRO A 60 2.41 14.70 -7.53
N PRO A 61 1.32 15.12 -6.87
CA PRO A 61 1.38 16.22 -5.92
C PRO A 61 2.44 15.99 -4.83
N PRO A 62 3.13 17.05 -4.34
CA PRO A 62 4.15 16.91 -3.31
C PRO A 62 3.52 16.44 -1.99
N VAL A 63 4.04 15.37 -1.39
CA VAL A 63 3.49 14.77 -0.19
C VAL A 63 3.98 15.51 1.06
N PRO A 64 3.08 16.10 1.87
CA PRO A 64 3.48 16.79 3.09
C PRO A 64 3.82 15.80 4.20
N LEU A 65 4.94 16.02 4.87
CA LEU A 65 5.36 15.34 6.10
C LEU A 65 5.81 16.39 7.13
N PRO A 66 5.88 16.07 8.42
CA PRO A 66 6.35 17.05 9.42
C PRO A 66 7.74 17.59 9.11
N GLY A 67 7.82 18.90 8.86
CA GLY A 67 9.05 19.63 8.56
C GLY A 67 9.58 19.47 7.12
N ARG A 68 8.88 18.74 6.24
CA ARG A 68 9.38 18.44 4.88
C ARG A 68 8.28 18.12 3.87
N HIS A 69 8.60 18.19 2.59
CA HIS A 69 7.77 17.65 1.51
C HIS A 69 8.57 16.65 0.68
N LEU A 70 7.91 15.57 0.26
CA LEU A 70 8.47 14.62 -0.71
C LEU A 70 7.90 14.90 -2.09
N LEU A 71 8.76 14.91 -3.11
CA LEU A 71 8.36 15.11 -4.50
C LEU A 71 8.98 14.01 -5.35
N ALA A 72 8.17 13.03 -5.76
CA ALA A 72 8.57 12.04 -6.73
C ALA A 72 8.52 12.64 -8.13
N VAL A 73 9.57 12.44 -8.93
CA VAL A 73 9.65 12.92 -10.31
C VAL A 73 10.22 11.83 -11.18
N ASP A 74 9.55 11.51 -12.28
CA ASP A 74 10.09 10.73 -13.40
C ASP A 74 10.14 11.63 -14.63
N PHE A 75 11.35 11.98 -15.06
CA PHE A 75 11.61 12.84 -16.21
C PHE A 75 11.38 12.12 -17.55
N GLY A 76 11.20 10.80 -17.54
CA GLY A 76 10.95 10.02 -18.75
C GLY A 76 12.11 10.12 -19.73
N SER A 77 11.81 10.63 -20.94
CA SER A 77 12.78 10.79 -22.01
C SER A 77 13.34 12.22 -22.14
N LEU A 78 13.05 13.12 -21.20
CA LEU A 78 13.50 14.51 -21.29
C LEU A 78 15.04 14.60 -21.47
N PRO A 79 15.54 15.56 -22.28
CA PRO A 79 16.97 15.76 -22.47
C PRO A 79 17.73 16.05 -21.16
N ASP A 80 18.94 15.48 -21.04
CA ASP A 80 19.78 15.62 -19.85
C ASP A 80 20.05 17.07 -19.45
N ASP A 81 20.17 18.00 -20.40
CA ASP A 81 20.39 19.42 -20.12
C ASP A 81 19.18 20.06 -19.41
N GLN A 82 17.95 19.67 -19.77
CA GLN A 82 16.75 20.09 -19.07
C GLN A 82 16.66 19.45 -17.67
N VAL A 83 16.95 18.15 -17.57
CA VAL A 83 16.92 17.42 -16.29
C VAL A 83 17.95 18.01 -15.31
N LEU A 84 19.17 18.29 -15.79
CA LEU A 84 20.25 18.87 -14.97
C LEU A 84 19.99 20.34 -14.57
N ALA A 85 19.06 21.04 -15.23
CA ALA A 85 18.63 22.39 -14.86
C ALA A 85 17.59 22.40 -13.72
N VAL A 86 16.98 21.25 -13.39
CA VAL A 86 15.94 21.13 -12.36
C VAL A 86 16.36 21.68 -10.99
N PRO A 87 17.56 21.40 -10.45
CA PRO A 87 18.05 22.01 -9.20
C PRO A 87 17.95 23.53 -9.18
N ASP A 88 18.30 24.19 -10.28
CA ASP A 88 18.30 25.66 -10.36
C ASP A 88 16.86 26.21 -10.49
N LEU A 89 15.98 25.46 -11.17
CA LEU A 89 14.54 25.75 -11.20
C LEU A 89 13.93 25.66 -9.80
N LEU A 90 14.18 24.57 -9.06
CA LEU A 90 13.72 24.39 -7.68
C LEU A 90 14.14 25.58 -6.80
N LEU A 91 15.42 25.94 -6.88
CA LEU A 91 15.99 27.06 -6.15
C LEU A 91 15.29 28.39 -6.47
N ALA A 92 15.06 28.67 -7.76
CA ALA A 92 14.41 29.90 -8.21
C ALA A 92 12.94 29.96 -7.77
N GLU A 93 12.20 28.86 -7.89
CA GLU A 93 10.80 28.75 -7.47
C GLU A 93 10.62 28.95 -5.96
N LEU A 94 11.42 28.25 -5.15
CA LEU A 94 11.37 28.36 -3.69
C LEU A 94 11.64 29.81 -3.23
N ARG A 95 12.66 30.46 -3.82
CA ARG A 95 12.98 31.87 -3.53
C ARG A 95 11.87 32.82 -3.98
N ARG A 96 11.25 32.58 -5.13
CA ARG A 96 10.15 33.41 -5.64
C ARG A 96 8.91 33.32 -4.75
N ALA A 97 8.63 32.13 -4.21
CA ALA A 97 7.61 31.93 -3.19
C ALA A 97 8.00 32.52 -1.82
N GLY A 98 9.24 33.03 -1.70
CA GLY A 98 9.77 33.69 -0.51
C GLY A 98 10.32 32.73 0.54
N VAL A 99 10.39 31.42 0.26
CA VAL A 99 11.02 30.43 1.13
C VAL A 99 12.53 30.66 1.09
N GLY A 100 13.08 31.16 2.20
CA GLY A 100 14.47 31.61 2.27
C GLY A 100 15.45 30.53 2.73
N ASP A 101 14.98 29.52 3.44
CA ASP A 101 15.78 28.60 4.27
C ASP A 101 15.62 27.12 3.89
N ALA A 102 15.12 26.83 2.69
CA ALA A 102 14.89 25.45 2.27
C ALA A 102 16.18 24.68 1.95
N GLU A 103 16.22 23.43 2.40
CA GLU A 103 17.21 22.43 2.01
C GLU A 103 16.55 21.42 1.06
N VAL A 104 17.13 21.25 -0.13
CA VAL A 104 16.67 20.32 -1.16
C VAL A 104 17.69 19.19 -1.30
N GLY A 105 17.29 17.97 -0.97
CA GLY A 105 18.12 16.77 -1.02
C GLY A 105 17.45 15.61 -1.76
N VAL A 106 18.19 14.51 -1.89
CA VAL A 106 17.62 13.24 -2.36
C VAL A 106 17.05 12.50 -1.16
N ALA A 107 15.79 12.08 -1.25
CA ALA A 107 15.19 11.30 -0.19
C ALA A 107 15.70 9.85 -0.27
N HIS A 108 16.20 9.35 0.85
CA HIS A 108 16.66 7.96 0.95
C HIS A 108 15.57 7.09 1.59
N PRO A 109 15.26 5.92 0.99
CA PRO A 109 14.42 4.93 1.64
C PRO A 109 14.99 4.52 3.00
N GLY A 110 14.12 4.27 3.97
CA GLY A 110 14.50 3.71 5.25
C GLY A 110 15.03 2.28 5.09
N ASP A 111 15.90 1.86 6.00
CA ASP A 111 16.47 0.51 6.01
C ASP A 111 15.52 -0.50 6.68
N LEU A 112 14.42 -0.78 5.99
CA LEU A 112 13.34 -1.62 6.50
C LEU A 112 13.68 -3.11 6.43
N ASP A 113 14.52 -3.51 5.47
CA ASP A 113 14.97 -4.90 5.29
C ASP A 113 15.88 -5.37 6.42
N ASN A 114 16.56 -4.45 7.11
CA ASN A 114 17.43 -4.76 8.25
C ASN A 114 16.76 -4.57 9.60
N ARG A 115 15.43 -4.37 9.66
CA ARG A 115 14.75 -4.25 10.95
C ARG A 115 14.85 -5.55 11.75
N PRO A 116 15.10 -5.47 13.08
CA PRO A 116 15.02 -6.64 13.93
C PRO A 116 13.57 -7.15 13.99
N GLY A 117 13.40 -8.47 14.18
CA GLY A 117 12.06 -9.06 14.35
C GLY A 117 11.38 -9.51 13.06
N LEU A 118 12.12 -9.72 11.97
CA LEU A 118 11.65 -10.36 10.73
C LEU A 118 11.45 -11.89 10.89
N THR A 119 10.88 -12.30 12.01
CA THR A 119 10.45 -13.67 12.30
C THR A 119 9.17 -13.99 11.52
N PRO A 120 8.71 -15.25 11.48
CA PRO A 120 7.36 -15.56 11.01
C PRO A 120 6.33 -14.60 11.60
N ALA A 121 5.38 -14.18 10.76
CA ALA A 121 4.39 -13.16 11.11
C ALA A 121 2.98 -13.66 10.81
N VAL A 122 1.98 -13.10 11.49
CA VAL A 122 0.59 -13.20 11.04
C VAL A 122 0.28 -11.97 10.21
N ARG A 123 -0.37 -12.17 9.06
CA ARG A 123 -0.89 -11.07 8.25
C ARG A 123 -2.38 -11.19 8.03
N ALA A 124 -3.07 -10.08 8.23
CA ALA A 124 -4.42 -9.87 7.72
C ALA A 124 -4.34 -9.09 6.41
N TYR A 125 -5.01 -9.57 5.37
CA TYR A 125 -5.18 -8.91 4.10
C TYR A 125 -6.61 -8.42 3.99
N LEU A 126 -6.81 -7.17 3.59
CA LEU A 126 -8.12 -6.53 3.50
C LEU A 126 -8.30 -5.93 2.11
N ARG A 127 -9.50 -6.09 1.56
CA ARG A 127 -9.95 -5.41 0.34
C ARG A 127 -11.20 -4.61 0.68
N GLY A 128 -11.11 -3.30 0.52
CA GLY A 128 -12.25 -2.39 0.70
C GLY A 128 -13.23 -2.47 -0.47
N PRO A 129 -14.42 -1.88 -0.34
CA PRO A 129 -15.44 -1.94 -1.35
C PRO A 129 -15.04 -1.22 -2.64
N VAL A 130 -15.38 -1.86 -3.74
CA VAL A 130 -15.69 -1.21 -5.02
C VAL A 130 -17.19 -0.83 -4.93
N ALA A 131 -17.65 0.33 -5.38
CA ALA A 131 -19.05 0.75 -5.17
C ALA A 131 -20.08 -0.23 -5.79
N ALA A 132 -21.38 -0.09 -5.52
CA ALA A 132 -22.43 -1.01 -5.99
C ALA A 132 -22.96 -0.70 -7.41
N PRO A 133 -23.51 -1.65 -8.20
CA PRO A 133 -23.49 -3.11 -8.02
C PRO A 133 -22.11 -3.70 -8.37
N PHE A 134 -21.34 -2.92 -9.14
CA PHE A 134 -19.90 -2.82 -9.33
C PHE A 134 -19.68 -1.40 -9.89
N GLY A 135 -20.09 -0.39 -9.11
CA GLY A 135 -20.04 1.02 -9.48
C GLY A 135 -18.62 1.57 -9.45
N ASP A 136 -18.51 2.86 -9.78
CA ASP A 136 -17.24 3.58 -9.80
C ASP A 136 -16.44 3.30 -8.52
N VAL A 137 -15.18 2.87 -8.69
CA VAL A 137 -14.24 2.74 -7.58
C VAL A 137 -14.30 4.07 -6.81
N PRO A 138 -14.49 4.06 -5.48
CA PRO A 138 -14.51 5.31 -4.74
C PRO A 138 -13.24 6.08 -5.12
N ALA A 139 -13.42 7.20 -5.83
CA ALA A 139 -12.32 7.99 -6.37
C ALA A 139 -11.48 8.66 -5.26
N GLY A 140 -11.92 8.52 -4.00
CA GLY A 140 -11.26 9.04 -2.82
C GLY A 140 -10.28 8.05 -2.17
N PRO A 141 -9.37 8.57 -1.33
CA PRO A 141 -8.44 7.74 -0.57
C PRO A 141 -9.19 6.77 0.34
N PRO A 142 -8.63 5.56 0.63
CA PRO A 142 -9.28 4.57 1.46
C PRO A 142 -9.18 4.89 2.96
N VAL A 143 -9.80 6.01 3.36
CA VAL A 143 -9.73 6.55 4.72
C VAL A 143 -10.26 5.56 5.76
N ALA A 144 -11.34 4.84 5.46
CA ALA A 144 -11.89 3.86 6.41
C ALA A 144 -10.91 2.71 6.71
N LEU A 145 -10.21 2.20 5.68
CA LEU A 145 -9.16 1.19 5.87
C LEU A 145 -7.96 1.78 6.62
N LEU A 146 -7.57 3.01 6.30
CA LEU A 146 -6.50 3.70 7.01
C LEU A 146 -6.83 3.90 8.49
N ASP A 147 -8.05 4.31 8.82
CA ASP A 147 -8.47 4.54 10.21
C ASP A 147 -8.50 3.24 11.01
N LEU A 148 -8.98 2.15 10.41
CA LEU A 148 -8.90 0.80 10.98
C LEU A 148 -7.44 0.40 11.23
N ALA A 149 -6.59 0.54 10.21
CA ALA A 149 -5.21 0.10 10.26
C ALA A 149 -4.37 0.92 11.26
N ALA A 150 -4.57 2.25 11.28
CA ALA A 150 -3.94 3.17 12.21
C ALA A 150 -4.40 2.91 13.66
N GLY A 151 -5.70 2.70 13.88
CA GLY A 151 -6.26 2.38 15.19
C GLY A 151 -5.77 1.02 15.71
N TRP A 152 -5.53 0.05 14.83
CA TRP A 152 -4.93 -1.23 15.20
C TRP A 152 -3.46 -1.09 15.58
N VAL A 153 -2.61 -0.53 14.70
CA VAL A 153 -1.16 -0.45 14.93
C VAL A 153 -0.81 0.42 16.15
N ALA A 154 -1.59 1.47 16.41
CA ALA A 154 -1.39 2.32 17.59
C ALA A 154 -1.49 1.54 18.91
N ARG A 155 -2.32 0.49 19.00
CA ARG A 155 -2.44 -0.37 20.21
C ARG A 155 -1.19 -1.18 20.51
N HIS A 156 -0.33 -1.38 19.51
CA HIS A 156 0.92 -2.12 19.63
C HIS A 156 2.14 -1.18 19.75
N SER A 157 1.93 0.13 19.78
CA SER A 157 3.00 1.12 19.84
C SER A 157 3.27 1.62 21.26
N VAL A 158 4.53 1.92 21.58
CA VAL A 158 4.92 2.60 22.83
C VAL A 158 5.00 4.12 22.58
N GLY A 159 3.93 4.70 22.05
CA GLY A 159 3.77 6.15 21.87
C GLY A 159 4.40 6.75 20.60
N ARG A 160 5.12 5.95 19.80
CA ARG A 160 5.69 6.38 18.52
C ARG A 160 5.38 5.38 17.40
N LEU A 161 5.16 5.92 16.21
CA LEU A 161 4.95 5.19 14.97
C LEU A 161 5.88 5.75 13.90
N SER A 162 6.41 4.86 13.08
CA SER A 162 7.16 5.17 11.88
C SER A 162 6.21 5.20 10.68
N LEU A 163 5.99 6.39 10.12
CA LEU A 163 5.24 6.59 8.87
C LEU A 163 6.19 6.42 7.69
N VAL A 164 5.88 5.50 6.78
CA VAL A 164 6.63 5.23 5.57
C VAL A 164 5.81 5.62 4.34
N VAL A 165 6.35 6.53 3.52
CA VAL A 165 5.76 6.95 2.24
C VAL A 165 6.87 7.00 1.20
N PHE A 166 6.67 6.38 0.03
CA PHE A 166 7.72 6.18 -0.98
C PHE A 166 9.01 5.57 -0.41
N GLY A 167 8.89 4.68 0.58
CA GLY A 167 10.02 4.10 1.30
C GLY A 167 10.69 5.02 2.32
N VAL A 168 10.38 6.32 2.33
CA VAL A 168 10.97 7.29 3.28
C VAL A 168 10.28 7.17 4.63
N GLU A 169 11.06 6.92 5.66
CA GLU A 169 10.60 6.76 7.04
C GLU A 169 10.56 8.10 7.79
N THR A 170 9.47 8.33 8.53
CA THR A 170 9.25 9.50 9.38
C THR A 170 8.73 9.06 10.74
N ALA A 171 9.51 9.26 11.80
CA ALA A 171 9.08 8.92 13.15
C ALA A 171 8.14 10.00 13.72
N LEU A 172 6.95 9.58 14.13
CA LEU A 172 5.85 10.44 14.59
C LEU A 172 5.32 9.99 15.96
N PRO A 173 4.83 10.91 16.81
CA PRO A 173 3.96 10.54 17.92
C PRO A 173 2.74 9.74 17.42
N ALA A 174 2.40 8.64 18.10
CA ALA A 174 1.31 7.76 17.69
C ALA A 174 -0.04 8.49 17.57
N GLU A 175 -0.26 9.54 18.37
CA GLU A 175 -1.43 10.41 18.32
C GLU A 175 -1.54 11.24 17.03
N THR A 176 -0.41 11.66 16.45
CA THR A 176 -0.38 12.50 15.23
C THR A 176 -0.29 11.68 13.95
N ALA A 177 0.28 10.48 14.02
CA ALA A 177 0.57 9.65 12.87
C ALA A 177 -0.65 9.36 11.98
N PRO A 178 -1.87 9.08 12.50
CA PRO A 178 -3.05 8.86 11.66
C PRO A 178 -3.41 10.09 10.81
N GLY A 179 -3.32 11.29 11.38
CA GLY A 179 -3.61 12.53 10.67
C GLY A 179 -2.61 12.80 9.54
N VAL A 180 -1.31 12.59 9.81
CA VAL A 180 -0.27 12.73 8.79
C VAL A 180 -0.40 11.67 7.70
N ALA A 181 -0.66 10.41 8.07
CA ALA A 181 -0.90 9.32 7.12
C ALA A 181 -2.09 9.61 6.20
N ARG A 182 -3.19 10.15 6.75
CA ARG A 182 -4.37 10.55 5.98
C ARG A 182 -4.05 11.66 5.00
N SER A 183 -3.30 12.68 5.44
CA SER A 183 -2.84 13.75 4.56
C SER A 183 -1.97 13.20 3.44
N ALA A 184 -1.00 12.34 3.75
CA ALA A 184 -0.10 11.76 2.76
C ALA A 184 -0.86 10.92 1.72
N LEU A 185 -1.78 10.06 2.16
CA LEU A 185 -2.61 9.22 1.30
C LEU A 185 -3.54 10.04 0.40
N ALA A 186 -4.10 11.13 0.92
CA ALA A 186 -4.96 12.03 0.14
C ALA A 186 -4.18 12.82 -0.92
N THR A 187 -2.96 13.24 -0.62
CA THR A 187 -2.13 14.05 -1.55
C THR A 187 -1.52 13.20 -2.65
N ALA A 188 -1.02 12.02 -2.32
CA ALA A 188 -0.28 11.18 -3.25
C ALA A 188 -1.19 10.44 -4.25
N GLY A 189 -2.51 10.48 -4.02
CA GLY A 189 -3.51 9.92 -4.92
C GLY A 189 -3.49 8.38 -4.98
N GLN A 190 -4.01 7.83 -6.08
CA GLN A 190 -4.23 6.38 -6.24
C GLN A 190 -2.95 5.56 -6.48
N THR A 191 -1.77 6.17 -6.53
CA THR A 191 -0.51 5.49 -6.88
C THR A 191 0.43 5.29 -5.70
N THR A 192 -0.04 5.54 -4.47
CA THR A 192 0.84 5.57 -3.31
C THR A 192 0.37 4.63 -2.20
N THR A 193 1.34 4.03 -1.54
CA THR A 193 1.17 3.27 -0.31
C THR A 193 1.61 4.11 0.88
N VAL A 194 0.86 4.01 1.97
CA VAL A 194 1.20 4.59 3.26
C VAL A 194 1.30 3.46 4.26
N SER A 195 2.42 3.38 4.97
CA SER A 195 2.64 2.37 6.01
C SER A 195 2.88 3.02 7.35
N LEU A 196 2.24 2.50 8.39
CA LEU A 196 2.49 2.84 9.78
C LEU A 196 3.12 1.63 10.43
N VAL A 197 4.26 1.81 11.08
CA VAL A 197 4.97 0.73 11.76
C VAL A 197 5.22 1.11 13.21
N ALA A 198 4.82 0.25 14.14
CA ALA A 198 5.12 0.42 15.55
C ALA A 198 6.60 0.19 15.83
N ASP A 199 7.18 1.07 16.64
CA ASP A 199 8.54 0.90 17.13
C ASP A 199 8.54 -0.13 18.25
N GLY A 200 9.43 -1.14 18.16
CA GLY A 200 9.66 -2.12 19.22
C GLY A 200 9.15 -3.53 18.90
N ALA A 201 9.01 -4.34 19.96
CA ALA A 201 8.49 -5.70 19.91
C ALA A 201 7.15 -5.77 20.67
N PRO A 202 6.10 -6.42 20.12
CA PRO A 202 6.06 -7.09 18.82
C PRO A 202 6.17 -6.12 17.63
N VAL A 203 6.64 -6.60 16.47
CA VAL A 203 6.61 -5.79 15.23
C VAL A 203 5.17 -5.75 14.75
N ALA A 204 4.57 -4.57 14.76
CA ALA A 204 3.23 -4.33 14.22
C ALA A 204 3.31 -3.32 13.08
N ALA A 205 2.77 -3.65 11.91
CA ALA A 205 2.75 -2.77 10.75
C ALA A 205 1.38 -2.79 10.07
N ALA A 206 0.95 -1.62 9.61
CA ALA A 206 -0.31 -1.38 8.94
C ALA A 206 -0.02 -0.64 7.63
N THR A 207 -0.31 -1.26 6.50
CA THR A 207 0.01 -0.69 5.19
C THR A 207 -1.23 -0.61 4.35
N VAL A 208 -1.54 0.60 3.87
CA VAL A 208 -2.75 0.92 3.12
C VAL A 208 -2.36 1.54 1.79
N GLY A 209 -3.05 1.14 0.74
CA GLY A 209 -2.84 1.71 -0.58
C GLY A 209 -3.93 1.30 -1.56
N THR A 210 -3.79 1.79 -2.77
CA THR A 210 -4.59 1.39 -3.92
C THR A 210 -3.63 0.81 -4.95
N ALA A 211 -3.97 -0.33 -5.55
CA ALA A 211 -3.24 -0.78 -6.72
C ALA A 211 -3.58 0.12 -7.92
N MET A 212 -2.67 0.21 -8.90
CA MET A 212 -2.87 1.06 -10.07
C MET A 212 -4.15 0.68 -10.83
N ARG A 213 -4.89 1.71 -11.31
CA ARG A 213 -6.05 1.62 -12.21
C ARG A 213 -7.22 0.79 -11.66
N ASP A 214 -8.18 1.49 -11.05
CA ASP A 214 -9.50 0.95 -10.70
C ASP A 214 -9.50 -0.27 -9.77
N ALA A 215 -8.39 -0.52 -9.07
CA ALA A 215 -8.32 -1.61 -8.12
C ALA A 215 -8.97 -1.23 -6.80
N ALA A 216 -9.64 -2.21 -6.18
CA ALA A 216 -10.18 -2.07 -4.84
C ALA A 216 -9.05 -1.63 -3.87
N PRO A 217 -9.31 -0.65 -3.00
CA PRO A 217 -8.33 -0.27 -2.01
C PRO A 217 -7.98 -1.47 -1.12
N ALA A 218 -6.72 -1.55 -0.72
CA ALA A 218 -6.22 -2.66 0.08
C ALA A 218 -5.52 -2.16 1.34
N ALA A 219 -5.57 -3.03 2.35
CA ALA A 219 -4.74 -2.89 3.52
C ALA A 219 -4.13 -4.24 3.89
N ALA A 220 -2.95 -4.21 4.50
CA ALA A 220 -2.37 -5.34 5.19
C ALA A 220 -2.00 -4.95 6.62
N LEU A 221 -2.33 -5.82 7.57
CA LEU A 221 -1.92 -5.70 8.97
C LEU A 221 -0.95 -6.84 9.25
N THR A 222 0.23 -6.55 9.79
CA THR A 222 1.30 -7.52 10.01
C THR A 222 1.71 -7.49 11.46
N LEU A 223 1.68 -8.64 12.13
CA LEU A 223 2.08 -8.80 13.52
C LEU A 223 3.10 -9.94 13.65
N ALA A 224 4.29 -9.63 14.15
CA ALA A 224 5.34 -10.61 14.42
C ALA A 224 5.77 -10.58 15.91
N PRO A 225 5.98 -11.75 16.55
CA PRO A 225 6.00 -13.10 15.97
C PRO A 225 4.61 -13.69 15.68
N ALA A 226 4.59 -14.70 14.79
CA ALA A 226 3.38 -15.44 14.50
C ALA A 226 2.99 -16.37 15.66
N THR A 227 1.79 -16.16 16.20
CA THR A 227 1.22 -16.97 17.28
C THR A 227 -0.25 -17.25 16.99
N PRO A 228 -0.82 -18.34 17.54
CA PRO A 228 -2.25 -18.57 17.46
C PRO A 228 -3.09 -17.40 18.00
N GLU A 229 -2.60 -16.72 19.04
CA GLU A 229 -3.23 -15.56 19.67
C GLU A 229 -3.24 -14.36 18.71
N SER A 230 -2.14 -14.06 18.03
CA SER A 230 -2.10 -12.99 17.03
C SER A 230 -2.99 -13.27 15.82
N MET A 231 -3.15 -14.54 15.42
CA MET A 231 -4.15 -14.93 14.42
C MET A 231 -5.57 -14.64 14.90
N ARG A 232 -5.93 -15.09 16.10
CA ARG A 232 -7.26 -14.83 16.68
C ARG A 232 -7.53 -13.34 16.87
N GLU A 233 -6.54 -12.56 17.30
CA GLU A 233 -6.69 -11.10 17.45
C GLU A 233 -7.08 -10.45 16.12
N LEU A 234 -6.33 -10.74 15.05
CA LEU A 234 -6.62 -10.20 13.72
C LEU A 234 -7.96 -10.70 13.19
N ARG A 235 -8.35 -11.95 13.48
CA ARG A 235 -9.69 -12.46 13.15
C ARG A 235 -10.77 -11.62 13.81
N GLU A 236 -10.71 -11.40 15.12
CA GLU A 236 -11.76 -10.64 15.83
C GLU A 236 -11.83 -9.20 15.34
N LEU A 237 -10.69 -8.59 14.98
CA LEU A 237 -10.66 -7.29 14.32
C LEU A 237 -11.40 -7.31 12.98
N LEU A 238 -11.07 -8.25 12.09
CA LEU A 238 -11.73 -8.36 10.78
C LEU A 238 -13.22 -8.65 10.90
N ARG A 239 -13.61 -9.48 11.87
CA ARG A 239 -15.01 -9.80 12.18
C ARG A 239 -15.79 -8.57 12.59
N ALA A 240 -15.22 -7.75 13.48
CA ALA A 240 -15.84 -6.51 13.95
C ALA A 240 -16.00 -5.45 12.84
N HIS A 241 -15.18 -5.53 11.79
CA HIS A 241 -15.16 -4.59 10.67
C HIS A 241 -15.55 -5.24 9.32
N ALA A 242 -16.26 -6.36 9.37
CA ALA A 242 -16.62 -7.13 8.18
C ALA A 242 -17.50 -6.33 7.20
N ASP A 243 -18.23 -5.32 7.70
CA ASP A 243 -19.05 -4.41 6.90
C ASP A 243 -18.24 -3.47 6.01
N THR A 244 -16.98 -3.20 6.37
CA THR A 244 -16.07 -2.29 5.65
C THR A 244 -15.25 -2.96 4.55
N VAL A 245 -15.36 -4.29 4.37
CA VAL A 245 -14.57 -5.07 3.42
C VAL A 245 -15.46 -5.87 2.46
N ILE A 246 -14.94 -6.11 1.25
CA ILE A 246 -15.51 -7.09 0.30
C ILE A 246 -14.88 -8.47 0.47
N TRP A 247 -13.63 -8.48 0.92
CA TRP A 247 -12.90 -9.68 1.28
C TRP A 247 -11.84 -9.31 2.30
N ALA A 248 -11.62 -10.21 3.25
CA ALA A 248 -10.45 -10.15 4.10
C ALA A 248 -10.01 -11.57 4.46
N GLY A 249 -8.73 -11.76 4.78
CA GLY A 249 -8.22 -13.05 5.21
C GLY A 249 -7.01 -12.94 6.13
N VAL A 250 -6.83 -13.94 7.00
CA VAL A 250 -5.72 -14.03 7.95
C VAL A 250 -4.89 -15.27 7.65
N ALA A 251 -3.60 -15.07 7.44
CA ALA A 251 -2.65 -16.14 7.15
C ALA A 251 -1.34 -15.96 7.95
N ALA A 252 -0.62 -17.07 8.14
CA ALA A 252 0.75 -17.04 8.64
C ALA A 252 1.72 -16.86 7.45
N GLU A 253 2.64 -15.91 7.57
CA GLU A 253 3.75 -15.66 6.68
C GLU A 253 5.06 -16.27 7.23
N PRO A 254 5.98 -16.69 6.34
CA PRO A 254 7.28 -17.21 6.76
C PRO A 254 8.16 -16.13 7.42
N ASP A 255 7.95 -14.85 7.10
CA ASP A 255 8.65 -13.72 7.70
C ASP A 255 7.81 -12.43 7.63
N ALA A 256 8.31 -11.36 8.27
CA ALA A 256 7.69 -10.04 8.26
C ALA A 256 8.28 -9.07 7.20
N ARG A 257 9.08 -9.54 6.23
CA ARG A 257 9.77 -8.67 5.26
C ARG A 257 8.81 -7.88 4.38
N ARG A 258 7.60 -8.40 4.22
CA ARG A 258 6.55 -7.80 3.40
C ARG A 258 5.70 -6.77 4.14
N LEU A 259 6.25 -6.15 5.20
CA LEU A 259 5.52 -5.20 6.05
C LEU A 259 4.97 -3.98 5.28
N LEU A 260 5.62 -3.57 4.18
CA LEU A 260 5.18 -2.46 3.32
C LEU A 260 4.23 -2.86 2.18
N ASP A 261 3.94 -4.15 2.03
CA ASP A 261 3.00 -4.59 1.01
C ASP A 261 1.57 -4.40 1.53
N HIS A 262 0.76 -3.59 0.86
CA HIS A 262 -0.67 -3.44 1.20
C HIS A 262 -1.51 -4.58 0.62
N GLY A 263 -1.02 -5.22 -0.45
CA GLY A 263 -1.70 -6.28 -1.17
C GLY A 263 -1.19 -7.67 -0.77
N TRP A 264 -2.05 -8.65 -0.96
CA TRP A 264 -1.59 -10.02 -1.10
C TRP A 264 -0.78 -10.15 -2.39
N ALA A 265 0.39 -10.78 -2.34
CA ALA A 265 1.04 -11.27 -3.56
C ALA A 265 1.33 -12.74 -3.42
N ALA A 266 1.12 -13.44 -4.53
CA ALA A 266 1.20 -14.88 -4.63
C ALA A 266 2.53 -15.44 -4.16
N ARG A 267 2.46 -16.48 -3.34
CA ARG A 267 3.61 -17.34 -3.02
C ARG A 267 3.74 -18.35 -4.15
N ALA A 268 4.66 -18.12 -5.07
CA ALA A 268 5.07 -19.18 -5.99
C ALA A 268 6.08 -20.06 -5.25
N GLU A 269 5.69 -21.27 -4.87
CA GLU A 269 6.67 -22.32 -4.59
C GLU A 269 7.48 -22.57 -5.87
N PRO A 270 8.79 -22.84 -5.79
CA PRO A 270 9.59 -23.15 -6.97
C PRO A 270 8.95 -24.25 -7.82
N GLY A 271 8.64 -23.95 -9.08
CA GLY A 271 7.99 -24.88 -10.01
C GLY A 271 6.45 -24.89 -9.99
N GLN A 272 5.79 -24.07 -9.17
CA GLN A 272 4.33 -23.88 -9.24
C GLN A 272 3.95 -22.65 -10.06
N ALA A 273 2.85 -22.75 -10.79
CA ALA A 273 2.27 -21.60 -11.48
C ALA A 273 1.83 -20.56 -10.45
N GLN A 274 2.20 -19.30 -10.68
CA GLN A 274 1.85 -18.19 -9.80
C GLN A 274 0.33 -17.98 -9.82
N PRO A 275 -0.35 -18.01 -8.66
CA PRO A 275 -1.75 -17.60 -8.56
C PRO A 275 -2.00 -16.24 -9.23
N PRO A 276 -3.17 -16.05 -9.87
CA PRO A 276 -3.51 -14.77 -10.47
C PRO A 276 -3.59 -13.63 -9.44
N ASP A 277 -3.28 -12.42 -9.89
CA ASP A 277 -3.73 -11.24 -9.19
C ASP A 277 -5.24 -11.07 -9.40
N VAL A 278 -5.99 -11.21 -8.31
CA VAL A 278 -7.45 -11.08 -8.30
C VAL A 278 -7.91 -9.80 -7.61
N ALA A 279 -7.03 -8.80 -7.43
CA ALA A 279 -7.35 -7.58 -6.68
C ALA A 279 -8.62 -6.86 -7.17
N MET A 280 -8.83 -6.73 -8.50
CA MET A 280 -10.04 -6.10 -9.04
C MET A 280 -11.24 -7.06 -9.14
N LEU A 281 -11.07 -8.32 -8.74
CA LEU A 281 -12.10 -9.37 -8.68
C LEU A 281 -12.30 -9.87 -7.24
N ALA A 282 -11.81 -9.14 -6.24
CA ALA A 282 -11.78 -9.56 -4.83
C ALA A 282 -13.17 -9.65 -4.18
N ASP A 283 -14.23 -9.28 -4.90
CA ASP A 283 -15.64 -9.44 -4.56
C ASP A 283 -16.21 -10.80 -5.01
N LEU A 284 -15.50 -11.51 -5.90
CA LEU A 284 -15.90 -12.80 -6.49
C LEU A 284 -14.88 -13.90 -6.21
N LEU A 285 -13.60 -13.53 -6.22
CA LEU A 285 -12.47 -14.45 -6.18
C LEU A 285 -11.65 -14.22 -4.93
N VAL A 286 -11.14 -15.32 -4.39
CA VAL A 286 -10.17 -15.29 -3.29
C VAL A 286 -8.78 -15.58 -3.87
N PRO A 287 -7.73 -14.86 -3.43
CA PRO A 287 -6.38 -15.05 -3.96
C PRO A 287 -5.81 -16.43 -3.59
N GLU A 288 -6.07 -16.87 -2.37
CA GLU A 288 -5.69 -18.18 -1.86
C GLU A 288 -6.56 -18.56 -0.64
N PRO A 289 -6.59 -19.84 -0.24
CA PRO A 289 -7.16 -20.21 1.03
C PRO A 289 -6.31 -19.72 2.20
N MET A 290 -6.98 -19.09 3.17
CA MET A 290 -6.38 -18.59 4.41
C MET A 290 -7.09 -19.22 5.62
N TRP A 291 -6.48 -19.13 6.81
CA TRP A 291 -7.02 -19.73 8.04
C TRP A 291 -8.41 -19.19 8.38
N TYR A 292 -8.55 -17.87 8.32
CA TYR A 292 -9.80 -17.14 8.49
C TYR A 292 -10.04 -16.27 7.27
N GLN A 293 -11.29 -16.21 6.80
CA GLN A 293 -11.70 -15.34 5.69
C GLN A 293 -13.09 -14.75 5.90
N VAL A 294 -13.27 -13.50 5.48
CA VAL A 294 -14.58 -12.85 5.29
C VAL A 294 -14.93 -12.93 3.81
N LEU A 295 -16.10 -13.49 3.50
CA LEU A 295 -16.58 -13.67 2.13
C LEU A 295 -17.83 -12.81 1.89
N SER A 296 -17.79 -11.98 0.84
CA SER A 296 -18.95 -11.22 0.36
C SER A 296 -20.04 -12.11 -0.27
N ALA A 297 -21.20 -11.51 -0.53
CA ALA A 297 -22.28 -12.13 -1.29
C ALA A 297 -21.85 -12.66 -2.68
N GLY A 298 -20.93 -11.97 -3.37
CA GLY A 298 -20.43 -12.42 -4.68
C GLY A 298 -19.64 -13.73 -4.61
N HIS A 299 -18.87 -13.93 -3.55
CA HIS A 299 -18.24 -15.23 -3.28
C HIS A 299 -19.28 -16.31 -3.01
N LEU A 300 -20.30 -16.00 -2.21
CA LEU A 300 -21.37 -16.95 -1.87
C LEU A 300 -22.17 -17.38 -3.10
N GLU A 301 -22.49 -16.45 -3.99
CA GLU A 301 -23.16 -16.75 -5.25
C GLU A 301 -22.34 -17.75 -6.08
N ARG A 302 -21.03 -17.52 -6.19
CA ARG A 302 -20.12 -18.43 -6.90
C ARG A 302 -19.99 -19.80 -6.23
N LEU A 303 -20.03 -19.84 -4.89
CA LEU A 303 -19.99 -21.09 -4.13
C LEU A 303 -21.34 -21.84 -4.12
N GLY A 304 -22.43 -21.22 -4.59
CA GLY A 304 -23.78 -21.77 -4.50
C GLY A 304 -24.37 -21.70 -3.08
N GLY A 305 -23.84 -20.81 -2.23
CA GLY A 305 -24.26 -20.60 -0.84
C GLY A 305 -23.08 -20.60 0.15
N PRO A 306 -23.36 -20.47 1.45
CA PRO A 306 -22.35 -20.55 2.50
C PRO A 306 -21.64 -21.91 2.53
N PRO A 307 -20.30 -21.96 2.52
CA PRO A 307 -19.57 -23.22 2.64
C PRO A 307 -19.77 -23.85 4.04
N PRO A 308 -19.66 -25.19 4.18
CA PRO A 308 -19.83 -25.87 5.46
C PRO A 308 -18.95 -25.31 6.57
N GLY A 309 -19.56 -24.96 7.71
CA GLY A 309 -18.87 -24.37 8.86
C GLY A 309 -18.72 -22.85 8.83
N ALA A 310 -19.20 -22.18 7.77
CA ALA A 310 -19.25 -20.73 7.73
C ALA A 310 -20.31 -20.17 8.70
N LEU A 311 -20.02 -19.01 9.30
CA LEU A 311 -20.93 -18.30 10.20
C LEU A 311 -21.41 -17.00 9.56
N PRO A 312 -22.68 -16.61 9.73
CA PRO A 312 -23.21 -15.39 9.13
C PRO A 312 -22.58 -14.12 9.73
N LEU A 313 -22.39 -13.12 8.89
CA LEU A 313 -21.94 -11.77 9.23
C LEU A 313 -22.89 -10.71 8.63
N PRO A 314 -22.86 -9.45 9.11
CA PRO A 314 -23.67 -8.37 8.57
C PRO A 314 -23.50 -8.15 7.05
N GLY A 315 -24.58 -7.72 6.39
CA GLY A 315 -24.57 -7.40 4.96
C GLY A 315 -24.53 -8.61 4.03
N GLY A 316 -25.07 -9.76 4.47
CA GLY A 316 -25.12 -10.99 3.66
C GLY A 316 -23.75 -11.65 3.45
N ARG A 317 -22.79 -11.34 4.34
CA ARG A 317 -21.44 -11.92 4.33
C ARG A 317 -21.39 -13.15 5.23
N VAL A 318 -20.32 -13.91 5.10
CA VAL A 318 -19.98 -14.98 6.07
C VAL A 318 -18.52 -14.90 6.47
N GLU A 319 -18.22 -15.43 7.65
CA GLU A 319 -16.86 -15.81 8.01
C GLU A 319 -16.65 -17.31 7.83
N LEU A 320 -15.49 -17.69 7.32
CA LEU A 320 -15.04 -19.07 7.20
C LEU A 320 -13.71 -19.22 7.95
N THR A 321 -13.68 -20.14 8.92
CA THR A 321 -12.45 -20.60 9.57
C THR A 321 -12.23 -22.07 9.23
N VAL A 322 -11.05 -22.46 8.76
CA VAL A 322 -10.73 -23.86 8.44
C VAL A 322 -9.64 -24.38 9.35
N GLY A 323 -9.99 -25.27 10.29
CA GLY A 323 -9.04 -25.81 11.27
C GLY A 323 -8.68 -24.82 12.40
N GLY A 324 -7.75 -25.23 13.25
CA GLY A 324 -7.17 -24.39 14.30
C GLY A 324 -6.05 -23.49 13.77
N PRO A 325 -5.82 -22.30 14.36
CA PRO A 325 -4.74 -21.40 13.94
C PRO A 325 -3.35 -22.05 14.03
N GLU A 326 -3.13 -22.93 15.00
CA GLU A 326 -1.89 -23.70 15.18
C GLU A 326 -1.56 -24.53 13.93
N GLN A 327 -2.59 -25.07 13.26
CA GLN A 327 -2.45 -25.91 12.07
C GLN A 327 -2.02 -25.13 10.83
N TRP A 328 -2.08 -23.79 10.87
CA TRP A 328 -1.68 -22.91 9.78
C TRP A 328 -0.29 -22.32 9.94
N LEU A 329 0.31 -22.45 11.13
CA LEU A 329 1.67 -22.00 11.39
C LEU A 329 2.71 -22.86 10.63
N PRO A 330 3.84 -22.28 10.21
CA PRO A 330 4.91 -23.03 9.56
C PRO A 330 5.37 -24.24 10.38
N GLY A 331 5.54 -25.39 9.72
CA GLY A 331 6.05 -26.63 10.34
C GLY A 331 5.01 -27.52 11.02
N HIS A 332 3.73 -27.12 11.09
CA HIS A 332 2.69 -27.97 11.70
C HIS A 332 2.39 -29.20 10.82
N PRO A 333 2.28 -30.42 11.40
CA PRO A 333 2.06 -31.66 10.63
C PRO A 333 0.77 -31.67 9.81
N ASP A 334 -0.30 -31.05 10.31
CA ASP A 334 -1.60 -31.00 9.62
C ASP A 334 -1.72 -29.91 8.54
N ALA A 335 -0.72 -29.05 8.37
CA ALA A 335 -0.84 -27.85 7.54
C ALA A 335 -1.28 -28.16 6.10
N THR A 336 -0.72 -29.21 5.49
CA THR A 336 -1.07 -29.64 4.14
C THR A 336 -2.53 -30.09 4.03
N ALA A 337 -3.00 -30.88 5.01
CA ALA A 337 -4.36 -31.40 5.01
C ALA A 337 -5.40 -30.29 5.18
N VAL A 338 -5.14 -29.35 6.10
CA VAL A 338 -6.03 -28.21 6.37
C VAL A 338 -6.07 -27.25 5.17
N ARG A 339 -4.93 -26.95 4.54
CA ARG A 339 -4.88 -26.12 3.32
C ARG A 339 -5.60 -26.76 2.15
N ARG A 340 -5.48 -28.08 1.95
CA ARG A 340 -6.23 -28.80 0.92
C ARG A 340 -7.74 -28.70 1.16
N ARG A 341 -8.20 -28.97 2.39
CA ARG A 341 -9.61 -28.80 2.76
C ARG A 341 -10.10 -27.37 2.49
N ALA A 342 -9.30 -26.36 2.81
CA ALA A 342 -9.63 -24.97 2.55
C ALA A 342 -9.73 -24.67 1.04
N ARG A 343 -8.87 -25.26 0.20
CA ARG A 343 -8.99 -25.19 -1.27
C ARG A 343 -10.28 -25.82 -1.76
N ASP A 344 -10.61 -27.01 -1.27
CA ASP A 344 -11.81 -27.74 -1.70
C ASP A 344 -13.08 -26.93 -1.36
N LEU A 345 -13.14 -26.31 -0.18
CA LEU A 345 -14.25 -25.46 0.25
C LEU A 345 -14.40 -24.18 -0.58
N LEU A 346 -13.32 -23.68 -1.18
CA LEU A 346 -13.27 -22.42 -1.92
C LEU A 346 -13.07 -22.60 -3.42
N ALA A 347 -13.20 -23.84 -3.93
CA ALA A 347 -12.80 -24.20 -5.28
C ALA A 347 -13.46 -23.32 -6.37
N ALA A 348 -14.71 -22.89 -6.19
CA ALA A 348 -15.40 -22.02 -7.16
C ALA A 348 -14.90 -20.56 -7.16
N CYS A 349 -14.24 -20.13 -6.09
CA CYS A 349 -13.63 -18.81 -5.94
C CYS A 349 -12.12 -18.79 -6.22
N LEU A 350 -11.51 -19.95 -6.43
CA LEU A 350 -10.11 -20.12 -6.79
C LEU A 350 -10.01 -20.40 -8.29
N VAL A 351 -9.31 -19.55 -9.02
CA VAL A 351 -9.20 -19.63 -10.48
C VAL A 351 -7.75 -19.57 -10.93
N ASP A 352 -7.49 -20.02 -12.15
CA ASP A 352 -6.20 -19.84 -12.82
C ASP A 352 -6.04 -18.43 -13.44
N GLN A 353 -4.86 -18.15 -13.98
CA GLN A 353 -4.57 -16.86 -14.63
C GLN A 353 -5.44 -16.57 -15.85
N GLY A 354 -5.74 -17.57 -16.68
CA GLY A 354 -6.54 -17.37 -17.88
C GLY A 354 -7.99 -17.02 -17.54
N GLN A 355 -8.55 -17.71 -16.55
CA GLN A 355 -9.87 -17.43 -16.00
C GLN A 355 -9.95 -16.04 -15.36
N ALA A 356 -8.98 -15.67 -14.52
CA ALA A 356 -8.93 -14.35 -13.90
C ALA A 356 -8.84 -13.23 -14.96
N ALA A 357 -7.96 -13.39 -15.96
CA ALA A 357 -7.83 -12.43 -17.05
C ALA A 357 -9.13 -12.32 -17.89
N GLY A 358 -9.79 -13.44 -18.18
CA GLY A 358 -11.07 -13.46 -18.89
C GLY A 358 -12.18 -12.76 -18.12
N MET A 359 -12.27 -12.99 -16.80
CA MET A 359 -13.22 -12.30 -15.91
C MET A 359 -12.92 -10.80 -15.82
N MET A 360 -11.64 -10.42 -15.74
CA MET A 360 -11.20 -9.02 -15.73
C MET A 360 -11.59 -8.31 -17.02
N ALA A 361 -11.31 -8.91 -18.17
CA ALA A 361 -11.67 -8.36 -19.48
C ALA A 361 -13.19 -8.29 -19.68
N ALA A 362 -13.96 -9.21 -19.08
CA ALA A 362 -15.42 -9.11 -19.07
C ALA A 362 -15.92 -7.96 -18.19
N ARG A 363 -15.24 -7.67 -17.07
CA ARG A 363 -15.57 -6.55 -16.18
C ARG A 363 -15.28 -5.20 -16.83
N LEU A 364 -14.13 -5.04 -17.47
CA LEU A 364 -13.73 -3.79 -18.13
C LEU A 364 -14.54 -3.43 -19.40
N ARG A 365 -15.35 -4.36 -19.91
CA ARG A 365 -16.21 -4.14 -21.10
C ARG A 365 -17.63 -3.67 -20.76
N ARG A 366 -18.02 -3.70 -19.49
CA ARG A 366 -19.34 -3.27 -19.03
C ARG A 366 -19.33 -1.78 -18.74
#